data_AF-A0A9R1CS24-F1
#
_entry.id   AF-A0A9R1CS24-F1
#
_cell.length_a   1.000
_cell.length_b   1.000
_cell.length_c   1.000
_cell.angle_alpha   90.00
_cell.angle_beta   90.00
_cell.angle_gamma   90.00
#
_symmetry.space_group_name_H-M   'P 1'
#
loop_
_entity.id
_entity.type
_entity.pdbx_description
1 polymer ?
#
loop_
_entity_poly.entity_id
_entity_poly.type
_entity_poly.pdbx_seq_one_letter_code
_entity_poly.pdbx_strand_id
1 'polypeptide(L)'
;MSDIAAKFVWKLARRHSWGSPVPAEQLIRLVAGTEDHDELIRVLEMEVLDLPFVVQTSDGIFIPNGQDAHVEAAEWLREQTDLNDLTIKATLSRLPDDWPQSE
;
A
#
# COMPACT_ATOMS: atom_id res chain seq x y z
N MET A 1 2.45 13.79 -3.13
CA MET A 1 1.87 12.81 -2.19
C MET A 1 2.81 12.68 -1.01
N SER A 2 2.30 12.29 0.15
CA SER A 2 3.08 12.17 1.39
C SER A 2 3.82 10.82 1.50
N ASP A 3 5.02 10.82 2.10
CA ASP A 3 5.71 9.59 2.54
C ASP A 3 4.83 8.70 3.43
N ILE A 4 3.85 9.31 4.12
CA ILE A 4 2.86 8.61 4.94
C ILE A 4 1.96 7.73 4.08
N ALA A 5 1.50 8.21 2.92
CA ALA A 5 0.68 7.43 1.99
C ALA A 5 1.45 6.19 1.51
N ALA A 6 2.74 6.35 1.21
CA ALA A 6 3.60 5.23 0.84
C ALA A 6 3.75 4.20 1.96
N LYS A 7 3.84 4.64 3.23
CA LYS A 7 3.83 3.71 4.38
C LYS A 7 2.51 2.95 4.47
N PHE A 8 1.37 3.58 4.23
CA PHE A 8 0.08 2.89 4.20
C PHE A 8 0.03 1.81 3.12
N VAL A 9 0.36 2.16 1.87
CA VAL A 9 0.39 1.21 0.75
C VAL A 9 1.37 0.06 1.03
N TRP A 10 2.55 0.38 1.57
CA TRP A 10 3.53 -0.61 1.97
C TRP A 10 2.99 -1.60 3.00
N LYS A 11 2.23 -1.13 4.01
CA LYS A 11 1.61 -2.01 5.01
C LYS A 11 0.51 -2.89 4.40
N LEU A 12 -0.30 -2.35 3.50
CA LEU A 12 -1.36 -3.09 2.82
C LEU A 12 -0.83 -4.14 1.83
N ALA A 13 0.33 -3.90 1.21
CA ALA A 13 0.92 -4.77 0.20
C ALA A 13 1.88 -5.84 0.78
N ARG A 14 2.29 -5.72 2.05
CA ARG A 14 3.37 -6.52 2.64
C ARG A 14 2.92 -7.93 3.02
N ARG A 15 3.70 -8.94 2.60
CA ARG A 15 3.67 -10.32 3.15
C ARG A 15 2.26 -10.90 3.33
N HIS A 16 1.49 -10.96 2.24
CA HIS A 16 0.23 -11.72 2.14
C HIS A 16 -1.04 -11.03 2.66
N SER A 17 -1.00 -9.75 3.01
CA SER A 17 -2.21 -8.97 3.34
C SER A 17 -3.12 -8.70 2.13
N TRP A 18 -2.73 -9.06 0.91
CA TRP A 18 -3.55 -8.93 -0.29
C TRP A 18 -4.93 -9.56 -0.11
N GLY A 19 -5.98 -8.79 -0.35
CA GLY A 19 -7.37 -9.20 -0.20
C GLY A 19 -7.82 -9.40 1.25
N SER A 20 -6.98 -9.10 2.25
CA SER A 20 -7.31 -9.23 3.68
C SER A 20 -7.61 -7.84 4.27
N PRO A 21 -8.87 -7.53 4.59
CA PRO A 21 -9.25 -6.25 5.17
C PRO A 21 -8.51 -5.95 6.47
N VAL A 22 -7.96 -4.74 6.58
CA VAL A 22 -7.38 -4.20 7.82
C VAL A 22 -8.27 -3.08 8.33
N PRO A 23 -8.78 -3.14 9.57
CA PRO A 23 -9.54 -2.04 10.16
C PRO A 23 -8.74 -0.72 10.11
N ALA A 24 -9.40 0.39 9.80
CA ALA A 24 -8.73 1.69 9.62
C ALA A 24 -7.88 2.10 10.84
N GLU A 25 -8.41 1.95 12.06
CA GLU A 25 -7.66 2.22 13.30
C GLU A 25 -6.42 1.34 13.44
N GLN A 26 -6.52 0.05 13.07
CA GLN A 26 -5.39 -0.86 13.11
C GLN A 26 -4.34 -0.46 12.06
N LEU A 27 -4.78 -0.07 10.86
CA LEU A 27 -3.89 0.37 9.80
C LEU A 27 -3.15 1.66 10.19
N ILE A 28 -3.84 2.62 10.78
CA ILE A 28 -3.24 3.84 11.35
C ILE A 28 -2.18 3.45 12.39
N ARG A 29 -2.50 2.56 13.34
CA ARG A 29 -1.52 2.08 14.34
C ARG A 29 -0.32 1.38 13.73
N LEU A 30 -0.48 0.68 12.61
CA LEU A 30 0.61 0.01 11.91
C LEU A 30 1.56 1.00 11.22
N VAL A 31 1.06 2.19 10.88
CA VAL A 31 1.82 3.29 10.26
C VAL A 31 2.36 4.26 11.31
N ALA A 32 1.65 4.43 12.43
CA ALA A 32 2.00 5.29 13.55
C ALA A 32 3.34 4.87 14.16
N GLY A 33 4.43 5.48 13.68
CA GLY A 33 5.74 5.45 14.31
C GLY A 33 5.81 6.60 15.31
N THR A 34 6.29 7.75 14.86
CA THR A 34 6.36 9.01 15.63
C THR A 34 5.40 10.08 15.11
N GLU A 35 4.61 9.74 14.10
CA GLU A 35 3.68 10.62 13.40
C GLU A 35 2.42 10.91 14.21
N ASP A 36 1.80 12.06 13.97
CA ASP A 36 0.54 12.47 14.62
C ASP A 36 -0.63 11.63 14.08
N HIS A 37 -1.43 11.03 14.95
CA HIS A 37 -2.59 10.24 14.54
C HIS A 37 -3.61 11.03 13.73
N ASP A 38 -3.80 12.32 14.01
CA ASP A 38 -4.73 13.17 13.25
C ASP A 38 -4.23 13.40 11.83
N GLU A 39 -2.91 13.50 11.64
CA GLU A 39 -2.28 13.57 10.32
C GLU A 39 -2.44 12.24 9.58
N LEU A 40 -2.22 11.11 10.25
CA LEU A 40 -2.37 9.78 9.66
C LEU A 40 -3.81 9.51 9.20
N ILE A 41 -4.81 9.95 9.97
CA ILE A 41 -6.23 9.86 9.58
C ILE A 41 -6.48 10.65 8.30
N ARG A 42 -6.02 11.91 8.23
CA ARG A 42 -6.23 12.75 7.05
C ARG A 42 -5.57 12.17 5.81
N VAL A 43 -4.34 11.68 5.90
CA VAL A 43 -3.66 11.05 4.77
C VAL A 43 -4.36 9.77 4.34
N LEU A 44 -4.83 8.96 5.29
CA LEU A 44 -5.62 7.76 4.97
C LEU A 44 -6.88 8.13 4.17
N GLU A 45 -7.66 9.09 4.66
CA GLU A 45 -8.95 9.48 4.06
C GLU A 45 -8.81 10.24 2.73
N MET A 46 -7.81 11.12 2.61
CA MET A 46 -7.69 12.03 1.47
C MET A 46 -6.70 11.57 0.38
N GLU A 47 -5.75 10.69 0.70
CA GLU A 47 -4.76 10.23 -0.27
C GLU A 47 -4.88 8.72 -0.53
N VAL A 48 -4.94 7.91 0.53
CA VAL A 48 -4.83 6.44 0.39
C VAL A 48 -6.13 5.83 -0.11
N LEU A 49 -7.29 6.27 0.38
CA LEU A 49 -8.59 5.76 -0.06
C LEU A 49 -8.98 6.18 -1.48
N ASP A 50 -8.35 7.22 -2.01
CA ASP A 50 -8.54 7.68 -3.39
C ASP A 50 -7.67 6.89 -4.40
N LEU A 51 -6.79 6.00 -3.92
CA LEU A 51 -5.97 5.17 -4.80
C LEU A 51 -6.82 4.11 -5.51
N PRO A 52 -6.70 3.98 -6.85
CA PRO A 52 -7.55 3.10 -7.65
C PRO A 52 -7.43 1.60 -7.29
N PHE A 53 -6.30 1.19 -6.72
CA PHE A 53 -6.04 -0.18 -6.27
C PHE A 53 -6.33 -0.41 -4.79
N VAL A 54 -6.83 0.57 -4.05
CA VAL A 54 -7.24 0.44 -2.64
C VAL A 54 -8.75 0.30 -2.55
N VAL A 55 -9.22 -0.65 -1.75
CA VAL A 55 -10.65 -0.89 -1.52
C VAL A 55 -10.95 -0.74 -0.03
N GLN A 56 -12.04 -0.03 0.26
CA GLN A 56 -12.62 0.06 1.59
C GLN A 56 -13.98 -0.64 1.60
N THR A 57 -14.18 -1.51 2.58
CA THR A 57 -15.48 -2.14 2.89
C THR A 57 -15.80 -1.95 4.37
N SER A 58 -16.95 -2.48 4.81
CA SER A 58 -17.30 -2.56 6.23
C SER A 58 -16.28 -3.35 7.07
N ASP A 59 -15.55 -4.27 6.44
CA ASP A 59 -14.61 -5.15 7.13
C ASP A 59 -13.20 -4.53 7.25
N GLY A 60 -12.92 -3.47 6.49
CA GLY A 60 -11.65 -2.75 6.54
C GLY A 60 -11.14 -2.31 5.16
N ILE A 61 -9.86 -1.97 5.14
CA ILE A 61 -9.14 -1.43 3.98
C ILE A 61 -8.12 -2.46 3.51
N PHE A 62 -8.06 -2.70 2.20
CA PHE A 62 -7.12 -3.67 1.61
C PHE A 62 -6.82 -3.33 0.16
N ILE A 63 -5.74 -3.94 -0.36
CA ILE A 63 -5.49 -4.01 -1.81
C ILE A 63 -6.01 -5.38 -2.30
N PRO A 64 -6.88 -5.46 -3.32
CA PRO A 64 -7.43 -6.72 -3.81
C PRO A 64 -6.36 -7.75 -4.17
N ASN A 65 -6.68 -9.03 -3.98
CA ASN A 65 -5.79 -10.13 -4.36
C ASN A 65 -5.93 -10.43 -5.86
N GLY A 66 -5.36 -9.56 -6.69
CA GLY A 66 -5.36 -9.66 -8.15
C GLY A 66 -4.06 -9.12 -8.72
N GLN A 67 -3.59 -9.71 -9.82
CA GLN A 67 -2.30 -9.39 -10.40
C GLN A 67 -2.18 -7.91 -10.78
N ASP A 68 -3.25 -7.34 -11.34
CA ASP A 68 -3.33 -5.93 -11.74
C ASP A 68 -3.13 -5.01 -10.54
N ALA A 69 -3.87 -5.23 -9.45
CA ALA A 69 -3.76 -4.43 -8.22
C ALA A 69 -2.37 -4.55 -7.56
N HIS A 70 -1.73 -5.71 -7.68
CA HIS A 70 -0.37 -5.89 -7.17
C HIS A 70 0.65 -5.08 -7.98
N VAL A 71 0.56 -5.15 -9.31
CA VAL A 71 1.44 -4.40 -10.22
C VAL A 71 1.22 -2.90 -10.05
N GLU A 72 -0.02 -2.46 -10.00
CA GLU A 72 -0.36 -1.04 -9.83
C GLU A 72 0.15 -0.48 -8.50
N ALA A 73 -0.02 -1.23 -7.40
CA ALA A 73 0.54 -0.85 -6.11
C ALA A 73 2.09 -0.80 -6.13
N ALA A 74 2.74 -1.69 -6.87
CA ALA A 74 4.20 -1.75 -6.98
C ALA A 74 4.78 -0.62 -7.83
N GLU A 75 4.17 -0.32 -8.99
CA GLU A 75 4.55 0.83 -9.81
C GLU A 75 4.29 2.13 -9.06
N TRP A 76 3.14 2.25 -8.38
CA TRP A 76 2.86 3.43 -7.57
C TRP A 76 3.91 3.61 -6.45
N LEU A 77 4.30 2.54 -5.75
CA LEU A 77 5.37 2.61 -4.74
C LEU A 77 6.72 3.02 -5.35
N ARG A 78 7.03 2.55 -6.56
CA ARG A 78 8.25 2.86 -7.30
C ARG A 78 8.30 4.32 -7.76
N GLU A 79 7.16 4.88 -8.17
CA GLU A 79 7.05 6.28 -8.59
C GLU A 79 7.06 7.26 -7.41
N GLN A 80 6.52 6.86 -6.26
CA GLN A 80 6.34 7.75 -5.10
C GLN A 80 7.44 7.62 -4.04
N THR A 81 8.40 6.70 -4.20
CA THR A 81 9.47 6.48 -3.21
C THR A 81 10.81 6.18 -3.88
N ASP A 82 11.91 6.36 -3.13
CA ASP A 82 13.26 5.95 -3.56
C ASP A 82 13.56 4.45 -3.32
N LEU A 83 12.51 3.63 -3.12
CA LEU A 83 12.70 2.19 -2.92
C LEU A 83 13.14 1.53 -4.23
N ASN A 84 14.20 0.73 -4.16
CA ASN A 84 14.65 -0.01 -5.34
C ASN A 84 13.69 -1.18 -5.67
N ASP A 85 13.71 -1.60 -6.94
CA ASP A 85 12.85 -2.66 -7.46
C ASP A 85 13.02 -3.99 -6.70
N LEU A 86 14.23 -4.32 -6.25
CA LEU A 86 14.47 -5.54 -5.47
C LEU A 86 13.77 -5.51 -4.11
N THR A 87 13.76 -4.35 -3.45
CA THR A 87 13.08 -4.13 -2.16
C THR A 87 11.56 -4.23 -2.32
N ILE A 88 11.01 -3.63 -3.38
CA ILE A 88 9.58 -3.73 -3.70
C ILE A 88 9.23 -5.20 -4.03
N LYS A 89 9.96 -5.86 -4.93
CA LYS A 89 9.74 -7.25 -5.33
C LYS A 89 9.83 -8.25 -4.17
N ALA A 90 10.81 -8.07 -3.28
CA ALA A 90 10.96 -8.92 -2.10
C ALA A 90 9.83 -8.73 -1.07
N THR A 91 9.21 -7.56 -1.05
CA THR A 91 8.14 -7.24 -0.08
C THR A 91 6.78 -7.66 -0.60
N LEU A 92 6.51 -7.38 -1.87
CA LEU A 92 5.29 -7.68 -2.58
C LEU A 92 5.41 -9.08 -3.20
N SER A 93 5.18 -10.11 -2.39
CA SER A 93 5.42 -11.52 -2.72
C SER A 93 4.60 -12.11 -3.88
N ARG A 94 3.74 -11.32 -4.52
CA ARG A 94 2.83 -11.75 -5.61
C ARG A 94 2.99 -10.92 -6.88
N LEU A 95 4.17 -10.32 -7.07
CA LEU A 95 4.50 -9.66 -8.32
C LEU A 95 4.89 -10.67 -9.40
N PRO A 96 4.67 -10.36 -10.68
CA PRO A 96 5.11 -11.19 -11.80
C PRO A 96 6.64 -11.37 -11.78
N ASP A 97 7.11 -12.52 -12.27
CA ASP A 97 8.54 -12.81 -12.34
C ASP A 97 9.29 -11.81 -13.24
N ASP A 98 8.62 -11.31 -14.28
CA ASP A 98 9.09 -10.30 -15.23
C ASP A 98 8.91 -8.86 -14.74
N TRP A 99 8.42 -8.63 -13.52
CA TRP A 99 8.33 -7.29 -12.94
C TRP A 99 9.67 -6.80 -12.35
N PRO A 100 10.03 -5.51 -12.54
CA PRO A 100 9.31 -4.53 -13.36
C PRO A 100 9.49 -4.84 -14.85
N GLN A 101 8.42 -4.68 -15.64
CA GLN A 101 8.53 -4.84 -17.09
C GLN A 101 9.55 -3.82 -17.58
N SER A 102 10.67 -4.32 -18.08
CA SER A 102 11.70 -3.48 -18.66
C SER A 102 11.08 -2.83 -19.90
N GLU A 103 11.02 -1.50 -19.94
CA GLU A 103 10.65 -0.75 -21.15
C GLU A 103 11.53 -1.14 -22.35
#